data_AF-A0A1J5FL43-F1
#
_entry.id   AF-A0A1J5FL43-F1
#
_cell.length_a   1.000
_cell.length_b   1.000
_cell.length_c   1.000
_cell.angle_alpha   90.00
_cell.angle_beta   90.00
_cell.angle_gamma   90.00
#
_symmetry.space_group_name_H-M   'P 1'
#
loop_
_entity.id
_entity.type
_entity.pdbx_description
1 polymer ?
#
loop_
_entity_poly.entity_id
_entity_poly.type
_entity_poly.pdbx_seq_one_letter_code
_entity_poly.pdbx_strand_id
1 'polypeptide(L)'
;MSVVVGFGFPEEAILISDSRVSFDEPRLEPRDEIRKIYQLGKHLTVGFTSQHVQFTLEILRRITNYSLNKSKSQATLYLLDKVPKVARYFYNQLSEKVGWKPPMEIVYAGVVTDRYLGVSEQLIFDLMKNKGGGHIPTKIAIGMQNTQNGIMNLPPPSPVVTKQIFPSGEILPLVSLGFVVSGTGSGIAKKIQESEAELFFADSEIPMRLSMIRMLCDDYIKEASVDTIGGLVQILKVNEKGIFPMIYSRTNISPEGKEIKAETLSFVNGEWIMEYHQTGKIIRVKQNPLIMDIKKNVNVKKQSWAA
;
A
#
# COMPACT_ATOMS: atom_id res chain seq x y z
N MET A 1 -6.24 13.84 -6.51
CA MET A 1 -6.18 13.27 -5.14
C MET A 1 -6.36 11.75 -5.21
N SER A 2 -6.00 10.97 -4.18
CA SER A 2 -5.92 9.50 -4.24
C SER A 2 -6.06 8.89 -2.84
N VAL A 3 -6.22 7.57 -2.75
CA VAL A 3 -6.24 6.84 -1.48
C VAL A 3 -5.21 5.72 -1.47
N VAL A 4 -4.47 5.63 -0.38
CA VAL A 4 -3.62 4.48 -0.03
C VAL A 4 -3.90 4.12 1.41
N VAL A 5 -4.12 2.83 1.67
CA VAL A 5 -4.28 2.31 3.03
C VAL A 5 -3.28 1.18 3.25
N GLY A 6 -2.62 1.20 4.40
CA GLY A 6 -1.80 0.09 4.89
C GLY A 6 -2.43 -0.54 6.12
N PHE A 7 -2.50 -1.87 6.14
CA PHE A 7 -3.02 -2.66 7.26
C PHE A 7 -1.92 -3.59 7.79
N GLY A 8 -1.86 -3.74 9.11
CA GLY A 8 -0.98 -4.69 9.78
C GLY A 8 -1.78 -5.76 10.51
N PHE A 9 -1.84 -6.97 9.95
CA PHE A 9 -2.47 -8.15 10.54
C PHE A 9 -1.42 -9.03 11.21
N PRO A 10 -1.77 -9.90 12.18
CA PRO A 10 -0.80 -10.63 12.99
C PRO A 10 0.37 -11.30 12.24
N GLU A 11 0.16 -11.76 11.01
CA GLU A 11 1.17 -12.46 10.20
C GLU A 11 1.46 -11.80 8.85
N GLU A 12 0.76 -10.72 8.52
CA GLU A 12 0.82 -10.13 7.19
C GLU A 12 0.54 -8.63 7.22
N ALA A 13 1.15 -7.90 6.28
CA ALA A 13 0.78 -6.52 6.02
C ALA A 13 0.14 -6.42 4.63
N ILE A 14 -0.86 -5.55 4.50
CA ILE A 14 -1.58 -5.33 3.24
C ILE A 14 -1.49 -3.86 2.87
N LEU A 15 -1.11 -3.56 1.63
CA LEU A 15 -1.31 -2.25 1.02
C LEU A 15 -2.43 -2.33 0.00
N ILE A 16 -3.31 -1.34 0.05
CA ILE A 16 -4.38 -1.15 -0.92
C ILE A 16 -4.36 0.29 -1.45
N SER A 17 -4.71 0.46 -2.72
CA SER A 17 -4.81 1.79 -3.33
C SER A 17 -5.74 1.81 -4.54
N ASP A 18 -6.30 2.98 -4.84
CA ASP A 18 -7.00 3.23 -6.08
C ASP A 18 -6.01 3.42 -7.26
N SER A 19 -6.49 3.28 -8.51
CA SER A 19 -5.62 3.41 -9.70
C SER A 19 -5.79 4.73 -10.45
N ARG A 20 -6.73 5.58 -10.01
CA ARG A 20 -7.06 6.82 -10.71
C ARG A 20 -5.97 7.87 -10.59
N VAL A 21 -5.69 8.55 -11.70
CA VAL A 21 -5.02 9.85 -11.74
C VAL A 21 -5.98 10.89 -12.27
N SER A 22 -5.96 12.05 -11.63
CA SER A 22 -6.71 13.25 -12.03
C SER A 22 -5.71 14.31 -12.47
N PHE A 23 -6.13 15.18 -13.38
CA PHE A 23 -5.32 16.26 -13.91
C PHE A 23 -5.92 17.60 -13.47
N ASP A 24 -5.06 18.59 -13.22
CA ASP A 24 -5.51 19.94 -12.92
C ASP A 24 -6.11 20.64 -14.14
N GLU A 25 -5.79 20.15 -15.36
CA GLU A 25 -6.38 20.63 -16.60
C GLU A 25 -7.83 20.10 -16.76
N PRO A 26 -8.86 20.96 -16.74
CA PRO A 26 -10.27 20.52 -16.73
C PRO A 26 -10.71 19.75 -17.98
N ARG A 27 -9.92 19.80 -19.06
CA ARG A 27 -10.20 19.11 -20.32
C ARG A 27 -9.66 17.68 -20.35
N LEU A 28 -8.82 17.32 -19.40
CA LEU A 28 -8.22 16.00 -19.33
C LEU A 28 -9.04 15.12 -18.40
N GLU A 29 -9.71 14.13 -18.99
CA GLU A 29 -10.44 13.11 -18.26
C GLU A 29 -9.51 12.33 -17.31
N PRO A 30 -9.99 11.96 -16.11
CA PRO A 30 -9.26 11.07 -15.21
C PRO A 30 -8.93 9.74 -15.88
N ARG A 31 -7.81 9.12 -15.46
CA ARG A 31 -7.36 7.83 -16.01
C ARG A 31 -7.12 6.81 -14.91
N ASP A 32 -7.63 5.60 -15.11
CA ASP A 32 -7.54 4.51 -14.15
C ASP A 32 -6.34 3.59 -14.44
N GLU A 33 -5.16 4.19 -14.61
CA GLU A 33 -3.98 3.51 -15.14
C GLU A 33 -2.74 3.57 -14.24
N ILE A 34 -2.77 4.34 -13.14
CA ILE A 34 -1.58 4.54 -12.31
C ILE A 34 -1.46 3.46 -11.26
N ARG A 35 -0.28 2.84 -11.24
CA ARG A 35 0.15 2.03 -10.11
C ARG A 35 0.61 2.91 -8.96
N LYS A 36 0.01 2.71 -7.78
CA LYS A 36 0.34 3.49 -6.57
C LYS A 36 1.06 2.68 -5.51
N ILE A 37 1.06 1.35 -5.60
CA ILE A 37 1.71 0.45 -4.64
C ILE A 37 2.81 -0.39 -5.29
N TYR A 38 3.97 -0.48 -4.65
CA TYR A 38 5.20 -1.06 -5.16
C TYR A 38 5.91 -1.92 -4.13
N GLN A 39 6.75 -2.82 -4.63
CA GLN A 39 7.69 -3.58 -3.81
C GLN A 39 8.98 -2.77 -3.60
N LEU A 40 9.47 -2.74 -2.36
CA LEU A 40 10.79 -2.19 -2.01
C LEU A 40 11.81 -3.28 -1.67
N GLY A 41 11.39 -4.38 -1.07
CA GLY A 41 12.27 -5.49 -0.67
C GLY A 41 11.53 -6.82 -0.68
N LYS A 42 12.13 -7.88 -0.15
CA LYS A 42 11.45 -9.20 -0.06
C LYS A 42 10.18 -9.13 0.79
N HIS A 43 10.21 -8.32 1.84
CA HIS A 43 9.17 -8.23 2.88
C HIS A 43 8.74 -6.80 3.17
N LEU A 44 8.93 -5.90 2.20
CA LEU A 44 8.62 -4.47 2.34
C LEU A 44 8.02 -3.94 1.04
N THR A 45 6.89 -3.26 1.16
CA THR A 45 6.16 -2.57 0.11
C THR A 45 5.97 -1.10 0.47
N VAL A 46 5.58 -0.32 -0.54
CA VAL A 46 5.36 1.11 -0.44
C VAL A 46 4.15 1.52 -1.26
N GLY A 47 3.32 2.42 -0.75
CA GLY A 47 2.25 3.09 -1.47
C GLY A 47 2.45 4.59 -1.43
N PHE A 48 1.88 5.34 -2.37
CA PHE A 48 2.01 6.79 -2.38
C PHE A 48 0.72 7.51 -2.77
N THR A 49 0.56 8.73 -2.23
CA THR A 49 -0.35 9.74 -2.76
C THR A 49 0.43 11.02 -3.04
N SER A 50 0.07 11.75 -4.09
CA SER A 50 0.84 12.92 -4.52
C SER A 50 0.01 13.85 -5.38
N GLN A 51 0.33 15.15 -5.32
CA GLN A 51 -0.13 16.14 -6.29
C GLN A 51 0.71 16.15 -7.57
N HIS A 52 1.93 15.62 -7.53
CA HIS A 52 2.84 15.61 -8.67
C HIS A 52 3.42 14.21 -8.90
N VAL A 53 2.71 13.40 -9.70
CA VAL A 53 3.02 11.98 -9.93
C VAL A 53 4.47 11.76 -10.40
N GLN A 54 4.95 12.49 -11.41
CA GLN A 54 6.28 12.22 -11.98
C GLN A 54 7.41 12.45 -10.97
N PHE A 55 7.35 13.57 -10.24
CA PHE A 55 8.22 13.88 -9.10
C PHE A 55 8.24 12.73 -8.07
N THR A 56 7.07 12.23 -7.67
CA THR A 56 7.00 11.12 -6.71
C THR A 56 7.51 9.81 -7.28
N LEU A 57 7.26 9.51 -8.56
CA LEU A 57 7.80 8.33 -9.23
C LEU A 57 9.33 8.34 -9.28
N GLU A 58 9.95 9.50 -9.46
CA GLU A 58 11.41 9.63 -9.40
C GLU A 58 11.94 9.35 -7.98
N ILE A 59 11.28 9.85 -6.93
CA ILE A 59 11.65 9.52 -5.54
C ILE A 59 11.50 8.02 -5.28
N LEU A 60 10.37 7.43 -5.69
CA LEU A 60 10.11 6.01 -5.57
C LEU A 60 11.19 5.17 -6.25
N ARG A 61 11.59 5.56 -7.47
CA ARG A 61 12.72 4.94 -8.18
C ARG A 61 14.00 4.98 -7.36
N ARG A 62 14.33 6.12 -6.75
CA ARG A 62 15.56 6.25 -5.95
C ARG A 62 15.54 5.39 -4.70
N ILE A 63 14.44 5.36 -3.97
CA ILE A 63 14.33 4.55 -2.75
C ILE A 63 14.22 3.05 -3.05
N THR A 64 13.57 2.66 -4.16
CA THR A 64 13.54 1.27 -4.60
C THR A 64 14.95 0.81 -4.97
N ASN A 65 15.73 1.61 -5.70
CA ASN A 65 17.13 1.30 -6.01
C ASN A 65 17.97 1.09 -4.75
N TYR A 66 17.85 2.02 -3.79
CA TYR A 66 18.53 1.91 -2.51
C TYR A 66 18.14 0.62 -1.78
N SER A 67 16.83 0.33 -1.71
CA SER A 67 16.30 -0.83 -1.03
C SER A 67 16.73 -2.15 -1.67
N LEU A 68 16.69 -2.26 -3.00
CA LEU A 68 17.17 -3.46 -3.72
C LEU A 68 18.66 -3.73 -3.47
N ASN A 69 19.48 -2.67 -3.44
CA ASN A 69 20.91 -2.79 -3.16
C ASN A 69 21.22 -3.21 -1.71
N LYS A 70 20.33 -2.91 -0.76
CA LYS A 70 20.53 -3.22 0.68
C LYS A 70 19.80 -4.47 1.16
N SER A 71 18.62 -4.77 0.59
CA SER A 71 17.71 -5.85 0.99
C SER A 71 18.29 -7.26 0.89
N LYS A 72 19.36 -7.47 0.10
CA LYS A 72 20.09 -8.75 0.08
C LYS A 72 20.78 -9.08 1.41
N SER A 73 20.96 -8.09 2.28
CA SER A 73 21.76 -8.23 3.52
C SER A 73 21.10 -7.63 4.77
N GLN A 74 19.92 -7.01 4.63
CA GLN A 74 19.33 -6.20 5.70
C GLN A 74 17.86 -6.54 5.92
N ALA A 75 17.46 -6.60 7.19
CA ALA A 75 16.09 -6.89 7.62
C ALA A 75 15.11 -5.73 7.35
N THR A 76 13.81 -6.02 7.37
CA THR A 76 12.72 -5.05 7.13
C THR A 76 12.84 -3.79 8.01
N LEU A 77 13.14 -3.94 9.30
CA LEU A 77 13.28 -2.79 10.21
C LEU A 77 14.44 -1.87 9.83
N TYR A 78 15.55 -2.42 9.33
CA TYR A 78 16.66 -1.60 8.83
C TYR A 78 16.20 -0.75 7.64
N LEU A 79 15.47 -1.36 6.71
CA LEU A 79 14.94 -0.65 5.55
C LEU A 79 13.92 0.42 5.98
N LEU A 80 13.06 0.13 6.96
CA LEU A 80 12.11 1.11 7.49
C LEU A 80 12.76 2.29 8.21
N ASP A 81 13.95 2.13 8.84
CA ASP A 81 14.70 3.28 9.38
C ASP A 81 15.38 4.11 8.28
N LYS A 82 15.92 3.46 7.24
CA LYS A 82 16.77 4.13 6.24
C LYS A 82 16.00 4.68 5.05
N VAL A 83 15.06 3.92 4.50
CA VAL A 83 14.32 4.31 3.29
C VAL A 83 13.64 5.67 3.44
N PRO A 84 12.94 5.99 4.54
CA PRO A 84 12.32 7.31 4.71
C PRO A 84 13.32 8.47 4.75
N LYS A 85 14.54 8.24 5.28
CA LYS A 85 15.63 9.23 5.28
C LYS A 85 16.13 9.48 3.86
N VAL A 86 16.27 8.41 3.07
CA VAL A 86 16.63 8.49 1.65
C VAL A 86 15.52 9.19 0.85
N ALA A 87 14.25 8.89 1.11
CA ALA A 87 13.11 9.57 0.51
C ALA A 87 13.18 11.08 0.77
N ARG A 88 13.42 11.47 2.03
CA ARG A 88 13.55 12.89 2.43
C ARG A 88 14.71 13.60 1.76
N TYR A 89 15.86 12.94 1.65
CA TYR A 89 17.01 13.48 0.92
C TYR A 89 16.67 13.80 -0.54
N PHE A 90 16.11 12.83 -1.27
CA PHE A 90 15.76 13.03 -2.69
C PHE A 90 14.58 13.98 -2.87
N TYR A 91 13.63 14.01 -1.94
CA TYR A 91 12.55 14.99 -1.93
C TYR A 91 13.11 16.41 -1.92
N ASN A 92 13.97 16.74 -0.95
CA ASN A 92 14.56 18.08 -0.83
C ASN A 92 15.36 18.45 -2.09
N GLN A 93 16.20 17.52 -2.57
CA GLN A 93 17.02 17.73 -3.76
C GLN A 93 16.17 17.99 -5.02
N LEU A 94 15.07 17.26 -5.20
CA LEU A 94 14.20 17.44 -6.35
C LEU A 94 13.34 18.69 -6.21
N SER A 95 12.87 19.02 -5.00
CA SER A 95 12.12 20.25 -4.71
C SER A 95 12.90 21.50 -5.07
N GLU A 96 14.20 21.54 -4.77
CA GLU A 96 15.09 22.63 -5.17
C GLU A 96 15.15 22.78 -6.70
N LYS A 97 15.14 21.66 -7.45
CA LYS A 97 15.20 21.69 -8.92
C LYS A 97 13.90 22.15 -9.56
N VAL A 98 12.75 21.76 -9.02
CA VAL A 98 11.44 22.15 -9.55
C VAL A 98 10.98 23.52 -9.05
N GLY A 99 11.66 24.10 -8.06
CA GLY A 99 11.36 25.42 -7.51
C GLY A 99 10.19 25.47 -6.52
N TRP A 100 9.63 24.32 -6.14
CA TRP A 100 8.55 24.23 -5.16
C TRP A 100 8.57 22.88 -4.44
N LYS A 101 7.70 22.71 -3.43
CA LYS A 101 7.64 21.51 -2.57
C LYS A 101 6.31 20.77 -2.74
N PRO A 102 6.24 19.77 -3.65
CA PRO A 102 5.01 19.02 -3.89
C PRO A 102 4.53 18.28 -2.64
N PRO A 103 3.26 18.47 -2.21
CA PRO A 103 2.65 17.61 -1.21
C PRO A 103 2.61 16.17 -1.70
N MET A 104 3.12 15.28 -0.86
CA MET A 104 3.05 13.85 -1.09
C MET A 104 3.09 13.11 0.24
N GLU A 105 2.54 11.91 0.24
CA GLU A 105 2.61 11.01 1.37
C GLU A 105 3.05 9.64 0.87
N ILE A 106 3.83 8.96 1.70
CA ILE A 106 4.29 7.60 1.43
C ILE A 106 3.82 6.70 2.57
N VAL A 107 3.17 5.59 2.25
CA VAL A 107 2.84 4.54 3.20
C VAL A 107 3.81 3.39 3.00
N TYR A 108 4.46 2.93 4.06
CA TYR A 108 5.32 1.76 4.05
C TYR A 108 4.62 0.63 4.79
N ALA A 109 4.66 -0.58 4.23
CA ALA A 109 4.09 -1.76 4.87
C ALA A 109 5.00 -2.98 4.66
N GLY A 110 5.16 -3.82 5.68
CA GLY A 110 6.01 -4.98 5.57
C GLY A 110 5.83 -5.94 6.73
N VAL A 111 6.68 -6.97 6.76
CA VAL A 111 6.75 -7.90 7.89
C VAL A 111 8.18 -8.06 8.39
N VAL A 112 8.32 -8.17 9.70
CA VAL A 112 9.57 -8.44 10.41
C VAL A 112 9.63 -9.92 10.70
N THR A 113 10.56 -10.63 10.05
CA THR A 113 10.60 -12.10 10.07
C THR A 113 11.66 -12.69 11.00
N ASP A 114 12.54 -11.87 11.57
CA ASP A 114 13.77 -12.32 12.24
C ASP A 114 13.79 -12.04 13.75
N ARG A 115 12.80 -11.34 14.29
CA ARG A 115 12.76 -10.96 15.71
C ARG A 115 11.35 -10.65 16.21
N TYR A 116 11.23 -10.62 17.53
CA TYR A 116 10.03 -10.13 18.20
C TYR A 116 9.86 -8.62 17.99
N LEU A 117 8.61 -8.18 17.90
CA LEU A 117 8.24 -6.78 17.79
C LEU A 117 7.48 -6.36 19.05
N GLY A 118 8.02 -5.38 19.77
CA GLY A 118 7.35 -4.76 20.91
C GLY A 118 6.20 -3.88 20.44
N VAL A 119 5.01 -4.08 21.00
CA VAL A 119 3.79 -3.31 20.73
C VAL A 119 3.19 -2.89 22.06
N SER A 120 2.61 -1.69 22.12
CA SER A 120 1.89 -1.24 23.32
C SER A 120 0.73 -2.19 23.63
N GLU A 121 0.66 -2.66 24.86
CA GLU A 121 -0.44 -3.50 25.33
C GLU A 121 -1.79 -2.77 25.22
N GLN A 122 -1.82 -1.45 25.48
CA GLN A 122 -3.02 -0.64 25.39
C GLN A 122 -3.67 -0.70 23.99
N LEU A 123 -2.86 -0.71 22.93
CA LEU A 123 -3.35 -0.80 21.55
C LEU A 123 -4.16 -2.09 21.33
N ILE A 124 -3.72 -3.19 21.94
CA ILE A 124 -4.38 -4.49 21.83
C ILE A 124 -5.67 -4.51 22.66
N PHE A 125 -5.63 -3.93 23.86
CA PHE A 125 -6.84 -3.82 24.67
C PHE A 125 -7.91 -2.97 23.99
N ASP A 126 -7.53 -1.85 23.36
CA ASP A 126 -8.46 -1.01 22.62
C ASP A 126 -9.09 -1.77 21.45
N LEU A 127 -8.26 -2.51 20.70
CA LEU A 127 -8.71 -3.41 19.63
C LEU A 127 -9.65 -4.51 20.13
N MET A 128 -9.37 -5.10 21.30
CA MET A 128 -10.18 -6.16 21.89
C MET A 128 -11.49 -5.66 22.50
N LYS A 129 -11.51 -4.45 23.06
CA LYS A 129 -12.70 -3.85 23.67
C LYS A 129 -13.84 -3.71 22.67
N ASN A 130 -13.51 -3.37 21.42
CA ASN A 130 -14.48 -3.16 20.35
C ASN A 130 -15.07 -4.48 19.78
N LYS A 131 -14.55 -5.64 20.19
CA LYS A 131 -14.92 -6.94 19.63
C LYS A 131 -16.15 -7.59 20.27
N GLY A 132 -16.47 -7.27 21.52
CA GLY A 132 -17.63 -7.89 22.21
C GLY A 132 -17.52 -9.40 22.47
N GLY A 133 -16.30 -9.97 22.45
CA GLY A 133 -16.04 -11.40 22.68
C GLY A 133 -15.94 -12.22 21.38
N GLY A 134 -14.78 -12.83 21.12
CA GLY A 134 -14.56 -13.76 19.99
C GLY A 134 -13.12 -14.27 19.93
N HIS A 135 -12.78 -15.10 18.94
CA HIS A 135 -11.47 -15.78 18.84
C HIS A 135 -10.26 -14.85 18.76
N ILE A 136 -9.35 -14.91 19.74
CA ILE A 136 -8.10 -14.14 19.71
C ILE A 136 -7.09 -14.94 18.89
N PRO A 137 -6.51 -14.37 17.81
CA PRO A 137 -5.46 -15.03 17.05
C PRO A 137 -4.35 -15.54 17.97
N THR A 138 -3.92 -16.79 17.79
CA THR A 138 -2.92 -17.45 18.64
C THR A 138 -1.68 -16.59 18.88
N LYS A 139 -1.26 -15.86 17.86
CA LYS A 139 -0.12 -14.95 17.93
C LYS A 139 -0.30 -13.77 18.88
N ILE A 140 -1.51 -13.20 18.92
CA ILE A 140 -1.86 -12.15 19.88
C ILE A 140 -1.90 -12.76 21.28
N ALA A 141 -2.49 -13.94 21.45
CA ALA A 141 -2.52 -14.64 22.73
C ALA A 141 -1.10 -14.93 23.28
N ILE A 142 -0.18 -15.40 22.42
CA ILE A 142 1.23 -15.59 22.77
C ILE A 142 1.87 -14.25 23.14
N GLY A 143 1.59 -13.18 22.39
CA GLY A 143 2.07 -11.84 22.71
C GLY A 143 1.65 -11.40 24.11
N MET A 144 0.36 -11.55 24.44
CA MET A 144 -0.22 -11.19 25.74
C MET A 144 0.42 -11.95 26.90
N GLN A 145 0.73 -13.24 26.71
CA GLN A 145 1.42 -14.05 27.71
C GLN A 145 2.86 -13.58 27.96
N ASN A 146 3.47 -12.90 26.98
CA ASN A 146 4.85 -12.40 27.03
C ASN A 146 4.92 -10.87 27.25
N THR A 147 3.83 -10.26 27.72
CA THR A 147 3.79 -8.83 28.03
C THR A 147 4.62 -8.52 29.27
N GLN A 148 5.50 -7.52 29.15
CA GLN A 148 6.29 -7.01 30.28
C GLN A 148 6.26 -5.49 30.27
N ASN A 149 5.96 -4.87 31.42
CA ASN A 149 5.91 -3.40 31.57
C ASN A 149 5.01 -2.70 30.53
N GLY A 150 3.85 -3.29 30.21
CA GLY A 150 2.92 -2.74 29.21
C GLY A 150 3.38 -2.88 27.75
N ILE A 151 4.46 -3.63 27.49
CA ILE A 151 4.97 -3.92 26.15
C ILE A 151 4.71 -5.39 25.84
N MET A 152 3.84 -5.63 24.87
CA MET A 152 3.53 -6.95 24.33
C MET A 152 4.56 -7.32 23.26
N ASN A 153 5.20 -8.50 23.40
CA ASN A 153 6.19 -8.97 22.44
C ASN A 153 5.55 -9.91 21.40
N LEU A 154 5.26 -9.40 20.21
CA LEU A 154 4.74 -10.22 19.11
C LEU A 154 5.86 -11.07 18.49
N PRO A 155 5.68 -12.39 18.32
CA PRO A 155 6.66 -13.22 17.64
C PRO A 155 6.73 -12.89 16.13
N PRO A 156 7.84 -13.20 15.43
CA PRO A 156 7.87 -13.11 13.97
C PRO A 156 6.90 -14.13 13.33
N PRO A 157 6.35 -13.86 12.12
CA PRO A 157 6.50 -12.64 11.32
C PRO A 157 5.59 -11.50 11.77
N SER A 158 6.09 -10.39 12.29
CA SER A 158 5.23 -9.30 12.80
C SER A 158 4.98 -8.23 11.72
N PRO A 159 3.73 -7.80 11.50
CA PRO A 159 3.43 -6.69 10.60
C PRO A 159 4.04 -5.37 11.08
N VAL A 160 4.38 -4.52 10.12
CA VAL A 160 4.85 -3.16 10.36
C VAL A 160 4.30 -2.24 9.29
N VAL A 161 3.61 -1.17 9.71
CA VAL A 161 3.05 -0.16 8.82
C VAL A 161 3.38 1.22 9.36
N THR A 162 3.74 2.16 8.48
CA THR A 162 3.98 3.57 8.86
C THR A 162 3.70 4.48 7.67
N LYS A 163 3.53 5.77 7.94
CA LYS A 163 3.33 6.81 6.94
C LYS A 163 4.38 7.92 7.09
N GLN A 164 4.87 8.42 5.97
CA GLN A 164 5.70 9.61 5.89
C GLN A 164 4.98 10.71 5.13
N ILE A 165 5.01 11.93 5.67
CA ILE A 165 4.29 13.11 5.16
C ILE A 165 5.30 14.12 4.64
N PHE A 166 5.07 14.67 3.44
CA PHE A 166 5.85 15.75 2.85
C PHE A 166 4.97 16.98 2.63
N PRO A 167 5.51 18.20 2.82
CA PRO A 167 6.94 18.55 2.88
C PRO A 167 7.63 18.43 4.24
N SER A 168 6.91 18.16 5.33
CA SER A 168 7.50 18.11 6.70
C SER A 168 8.60 17.05 6.82
N GLY A 169 8.48 15.95 6.06
CA GLY A 169 9.32 14.77 6.19
C GLY A 169 9.04 13.99 7.47
N GLU A 170 7.94 14.31 8.15
CA GLU A 170 7.48 13.64 9.36
C GLU A 170 7.18 12.17 9.07
N ILE A 171 7.56 11.30 10.00
CA ILE A 171 7.26 9.86 9.95
C ILE A 171 6.37 9.56 11.14
N LEU A 172 5.17 9.06 10.88
CA LEU A 172 4.26 8.65 11.93
C LEU A 172 4.78 7.39 12.64
N PRO A 173 4.44 7.21 13.92
CA PRO A 173 4.82 6.01 14.66
C PRO A 173 4.47 4.72 13.91
N LEU A 174 5.30 3.71 14.08
CA LEU A 174 5.07 2.39 13.50
C LEU A 174 3.85 1.75 14.16
N VAL A 175 2.95 1.25 13.32
CA VAL A 175 1.74 0.51 13.72
C VAL A 175 1.91 -0.94 13.30
N SER A 176 1.81 -1.85 14.26
CA SER A 176 1.90 -3.30 14.00
C SER A 176 0.52 -3.90 13.77
N LEU A 177 -0.42 -3.66 14.68
CA LEU A 177 -1.79 -4.15 14.58
C LEU A 177 -2.73 -2.95 14.46
N GLY A 178 -3.23 -2.72 13.25
CA GLY A 178 -4.02 -1.54 12.92
C GLY A 178 -3.79 -1.11 11.48
N PHE A 179 -4.06 0.16 11.19
CA PHE A 179 -3.99 0.68 9.82
C PHE A 179 -3.49 2.13 9.77
N VAL A 180 -3.04 2.54 8.59
CA VAL A 180 -2.73 3.94 8.27
C VAL A 180 -3.36 4.33 6.95
N VAL A 181 -3.85 5.56 6.85
CA VAL A 181 -4.47 6.09 5.64
C VAL A 181 -3.69 7.31 5.14
N SER A 182 -3.59 7.38 3.82
CA SER A 182 -2.97 8.47 3.08
C SER A 182 -3.89 9.02 1.99
N GLY A 183 -3.76 10.32 1.73
CA GLY A 183 -4.52 11.08 0.74
C GLY A 183 -5.89 11.52 1.24
N THR A 184 -6.86 11.61 0.33
CA THR A 184 -8.23 12.08 0.62
C THR A 184 -9.10 11.08 1.38
N GLY A 185 -8.53 9.91 1.72
CA GLY A 185 -9.20 8.79 2.37
C GLY A 185 -9.66 8.98 3.81
N SER A 186 -9.79 10.20 4.35
CA SER A 186 -10.23 10.36 5.75
C SER A 186 -11.59 9.68 6.00
N GLY A 187 -12.49 9.67 5.01
CA GLY A 187 -13.76 8.95 5.08
C GLY A 187 -13.61 7.43 5.16
N ILE A 188 -12.60 6.82 4.50
CA ILE A 188 -12.37 5.38 4.61
C ILE A 188 -11.81 5.00 5.98
N ALA A 189 -11.05 5.88 6.64
CA ALA A 189 -10.51 5.61 7.97
C ALA A 189 -11.64 5.34 8.98
N LYS A 190 -12.73 6.12 8.91
CA LYS A 190 -13.90 5.93 9.79
C LYS A 190 -14.56 4.57 9.54
N LYS A 191 -14.79 4.21 8.28
CA LYS A 191 -15.37 2.90 7.92
C LYS A 191 -14.50 1.73 8.39
N ILE A 192 -13.18 1.87 8.26
CA ILE A 192 -12.24 0.86 8.76
C ILE A 192 -12.32 0.74 10.28
N GLN A 193 -12.42 1.86 11.01
CA GLN A 193 -12.59 1.85 12.47
C GLN A 193 -13.89 1.16 12.89
N GLU A 194 -14.98 1.42 12.18
CA GLU A 194 -16.28 0.79 12.45
C GLU A 194 -16.26 -0.73 12.20
N SER A 195 -15.45 -1.22 11.26
CA SER A 195 -15.27 -2.65 10.95
C SER A 195 -14.00 -3.27 11.54
N GLU A 196 -13.27 -2.57 12.41
CA GLU A 196 -11.91 -2.94 12.83
C GLU A 196 -11.89 -4.29 13.54
N ALA A 197 -12.83 -4.51 14.48
CA ALA A 197 -12.90 -5.76 15.22
C ALA A 197 -13.12 -6.98 14.31
N GLU A 198 -13.98 -6.84 13.29
CA GLU A 198 -14.25 -7.90 12.33
C GLU A 198 -13.05 -8.12 11.41
N LEU A 199 -12.40 -7.05 10.93
CA LEU A 199 -11.23 -7.15 10.06
C LEU A 199 -10.03 -7.82 10.73
N PHE A 200 -9.71 -7.44 11.97
CA PHE A 200 -8.49 -7.90 12.65
C PHE A 200 -8.69 -9.20 13.43
N PHE A 201 -9.94 -9.55 13.79
CA PHE A 201 -10.21 -10.70 14.66
C PHE A 201 -11.28 -11.67 14.16
N ALA A 202 -11.81 -11.53 12.95
CA ALA A 202 -12.59 -12.61 12.38
C ALA A 202 -11.71 -13.86 12.23
N ASP A 203 -12.26 -15.03 12.60
CA ASP A 203 -11.74 -16.38 12.29
C ASP A 203 -11.69 -16.65 10.78
N SER A 204 -12.05 -15.65 9.99
CA SER A 204 -12.16 -15.69 8.57
C SER A 204 -10.80 -15.97 7.92
N GLU A 205 -10.77 -16.95 7.03
CA GLU A 205 -9.62 -17.18 6.17
C GLU A 205 -9.22 -15.89 5.43
N ILE A 206 -7.94 -15.76 5.11
CA ILE A 206 -7.34 -14.62 4.38
C ILE A 206 -8.21 -14.10 3.21
N PRO A 207 -8.87 -14.95 2.38
CA PRO A 207 -9.74 -14.48 1.29
C PRO A 207 -10.91 -13.61 1.76
N MET A 208 -11.49 -13.87 2.93
CA MET A 208 -12.63 -13.12 3.45
C MET A 208 -12.20 -11.76 3.97
N ARG A 209 -11.08 -11.66 4.71
CA ARG A 209 -10.52 -10.34 5.11
C ARG A 209 -10.21 -9.47 3.90
N LEU A 210 -9.57 -10.04 2.88
CA LEU A 210 -9.27 -9.32 1.65
C LEU A 210 -10.55 -8.86 0.93
N SER A 211 -11.60 -9.68 0.94
CA SER A 211 -12.90 -9.32 0.38
C SER A 211 -13.56 -8.17 1.16
N MET A 212 -13.51 -8.20 2.49
CA MET A 212 -14.04 -7.10 3.34
C MET A 212 -13.28 -5.79 3.11
N ILE A 213 -11.95 -5.82 3.15
CA ILE A 213 -11.10 -4.64 2.88
C ILE A 213 -11.42 -4.06 1.50
N ARG A 214 -11.58 -4.94 0.51
CA ARG A 214 -11.96 -4.55 -0.84
C ARG A 214 -13.34 -3.89 -0.85
N MET A 215 -14.35 -4.49 -0.24
CA MET A 215 -15.71 -3.93 -0.20
C MET A 215 -15.71 -2.54 0.44
N LEU A 216 -15.00 -2.36 1.56
CA LEU A 216 -14.86 -1.05 2.20
C LEU A 216 -14.24 -0.01 1.27
N CYS A 217 -13.26 -0.41 0.46
CA CYS A 217 -12.65 0.48 -0.54
C CYS A 217 -13.57 0.75 -1.72
N ASP A 218 -14.20 -0.27 -2.29
CA ASP A 218 -15.13 -0.14 -3.42
C ASP A 218 -16.33 0.75 -3.01
N ASP A 219 -16.86 0.57 -1.80
CA ASP A 219 -17.96 1.39 -1.26
C ASP A 219 -17.51 2.82 -0.99
N TYR A 220 -16.32 3.02 -0.41
CA TYR A 220 -15.78 4.37 -0.24
C TYR A 220 -15.57 5.08 -1.60
N ILE A 221 -15.04 4.38 -2.60
CA ILE A 221 -14.85 4.93 -3.95
C ILE A 221 -16.20 5.34 -4.57
N LYS A 222 -17.23 4.50 -4.42
CA LYS A 222 -18.59 4.80 -4.91
C LYS A 222 -19.22 5.98 -4.18
N GLU A 223 -19.17 6.00 -2.86
CA GLU A 223 -19.84 7.02 -2.03
C GLU A 223 -19.16 8.37 -2.11
N ALA A 224 -17.84 8.40 -2.11
CA ALA A 224 -17.08 9.64 -2.07
C ALA A 224 -17.44 10.54 -3.26
N SER A 225 -17.90 9.97 -4.38
CA SER A 225 -18.27 10.72 -5.61
C SER A 225 -17.20 11.75 -6.01
N VAL A 226 -15.94 11.49 -5.63
CA VAL A 226 -14.82 12.38 -5.91
C VAL A 226 -14.20 11.90 -7.20
N ASP A 227 -14.24 12.74 -8.24
CA ASP A 227 -13.69 12.43 -9.56
C ASP A 227 -12.23 11.98 -9.51
N THR A 228 -11.51 12.34 -8.45
CA THR A 228 -10.10 12.04 -8.27
C THR A 228 -9.79 10.63 -7.77
N ILE A 229 -10.73 9.91 -7.15
CA ILE A 229 -10.52 8.55 -6.63
C ILE A 229 -11.32 7.56 -7.48
N GLY A 230 -10.69 6.48 -7.93
CA GLY A 230 -11.41 5.47 -8.70
C GLY A 230 -10.54 4.43 -9.39
N GLY A 231 -11.15 3.79 -10.39
CA GLY A 231 -10.53 2.69 -11.12
C GLY A 231 -10.48 1.39 -10.33
N LEU A 232 -9.64 0.47 -10.82
CA LEU A 232 -9.43 -0.81 -10.16
C LEU A 232 -8.59 -0.63 -8.90
N VAL A 233 -9.00 -1.31 -7.84
CA VAL A 233 -8.29 -1.37 -6.57
C VAL A 233 -7.07 -2.29 -6.71
N GLN A 234 -5.91 -1.79 -6.30
CA GLN A 234 -4.64 -2.51 -6.30
C GLN A 234 -4.39 -3.02 -4.89
N ILE A 235 -4.00 -4.30 -4.74
CA ILE A 235 -3.69 -4.90 -3.44
C ILE A 235 -2.34 -5.63 -3.50
N LEU A 236 -1.45 -5.30 -2.57
CA LEU A 236 -0.22 -6.05 -2.29
C LEU A 236 -0.29 -6.61 -0.88
N LYS A 237 -0.19 -7.93 -0.78
CA LYS A 237 -0.08 -8.65 0.49
C LYS A 237 1.38 -9.00 0.76
N VAL A 238 1.83 -8.87 1.99
CA VAL A 238 3.21 -9.15 2.41
C VAL A 238 3.18 -10.07 3.63
N ASN A 239 3.87 -11.20 3.57
CA ASN A 239 4.02 -12.12 4.71
C ASN A 239 5.43 -12.72 4.71
N GLU A 240 5.73 -13.66 5.61
CA GLU A 240 7.06 -14.29 5.72
C GLU A 240 7.59 -14.92 4.41
N LYS A 241 6.70 -15.34 3.51
CA LYS A 241 7.06 -15.96 2.23
C LYS A 241 7.46 -14.92 1.19
N GLY A 242 7.00 -13.68 1.33
CA GLY A 242 7.34 -12.56 0.45
C GLY A 242 6.14 -11.67 0.13
N ILE A 243 6.11 -11.15 -1.09
CA ILE A 243 5.07 -10.23 -1.56
C ILE A 243 4.20 -10.92 -2.60
N PHE A 244 2.89 -10.81 -2.41
CA PHE A 244 1.84 -11.44 -3.19
C PHE A 244 0.91 -10.36 -3.75
N PRO A 245 1.05 -10.03 -5.04
CA PRO A 245 0.06 -9.22 -5.73
C PRO A 245 -1.24 -10.01 -5.86
N MET A 246 -2.35 -9.41 -5.43
CA MET A 246 -3.66 -10.07 -5.50
C MET A 246 -4.33 -9.79 -6.84
N ILE A 247 -4.99 -10.80 -7.41
CA ILE A 247 -5.81 -10.64 -8.60
C ILE A 247 -7.11 -9.96 -8.20
N TYR A 248 -7.50 -8.95 -8.97
CA TYR A 248 -8.77 -8.24 -8.82
C TYR A 248 -9.65 -8.48 -10.03
N SER A 249 -10.97 -8.54 -9.82
CA SER A 249 -11.94 -8.49 -10.92
C SER A 249 -13.13 -7.64 -10.53
N ARG A 250 -13.45 -6.62 -11.34
CA ARG A 250 -14.70 -5.86 -11.27
C ARG A 250 -15.77 -6.66 -12.00
N THR A 251 -16.89 -6.90 -11.33
CA THR A 251 -18.11 -7.45 -11.94
C THR A 251 -19.12 -6.33 -12.09
N ASN A 252 -19.77 -6.29 -13.24
CA ASN A 252 -20.96 -5.48 -13.49
C ASN A 252 -22.18 -6.38 -13.43
N ILE A 253 -23.34 -5.81 -13.11
CA ILE A 253 -24.62 -6.52 -13.19
C ILE A 253 -25.23 -6.17 -14.55
N SER A 254 -25.58 -7.19 -15.33
CA SER A 254 -26.28 -7.01 -16.61
C SER A 254 -27.70 -6.50 -16.40
N PRO A 255 -28.38 -5.96 -17.44
CA PRO A 255 -29.79 -5.60 -17.34
C PRO A 255 -30.69 -6.77 -16.87
N GLU A 256 -30.27 -8.00 -17.12
CA GLU A 256 -30.94 -9.25 -16.71
C GLU A 256 -30.52 -9.74 -15.31
N GLY A 257 -29.76 -8.95 -14.55
CA GLY A 257 -29.34 -9.29 -13.19
C GLY A 257 -28.16 -10.26 -13.11
N LYS A 258 -27.47 -10.56 -14.23
CA LYS A 258 -26.33 -11.49 -14.22
C LYS A 258 -25.02 -10.76 -13.93
N GLU A 259 -24.17 -11.35 -13.10
CA GLU A 259 -22.81 -10.86 -12.93
C GLU A 259 -21.99 -11.13 -14.20
N ILE A 260 -21.48 -10.06 -14.78
CA ILE A 260 -20.55 -10.08 -15.91
C ILE A 260 -19.22 -9.54 -15.42
N LYS A 261 -18.14 -10.33 -15.54
CA LYS A 261 -16.79 -9.79 -15.34
C LYS A 261 -16.58 -8.65 -16.33
N ALA A 262 -16.33 -7.46 -15.81
CA ALA A 262 -16.10 -6.27 -16.62
C ALA A 262 -14.59 -6.10 -16.86
N GLU A 263 -13.82 -6.14 -15.78
CA GLU A 263 -12.39 -5.82 -15.78
C GLU A 263 -11.64 -6.74 -14.82
N THR A 264 -10.45 -7.20 -15.17
CA THR A 264 -9.55 -7.97 -14.28
C THR A 264 -8.19 -7.31 -14.23
N LEU A 265 -7.62 -7.17 -13.04
CA LEU A 265 -6.23 -6.77 -12.85
C LEU A 265 -5.46 -7.95 -12.23
N SER A 266 -4.48 -8.47 -12.95
CA SER A 266 -3.70 -9.65 -12.53
C SER A 266 -2.21 -9.38 -12.61
N PHE A 267 -1.41 -10.18 -11.90
CA PHE A 267 0.05 -10.11 -11.98
C PHE A 267 0.59 -11.38 -12.63
N VAL A 268 1.13 -11.26 -13.83
CA VAL A 268 1.56 -12.37 -14.67
C VAL A 268 2.97 -12.08 -15.18
N ASN A 269 3.90 -13.02 -14.97
CA ASN A 269 5.29 -12.91 -15.43
C ASN A 269 5.99 -11.62 -15.00
N GLY A 270 5.72 -11.16 -13.79
CA GLY A 270 6.29 -9.92 -13.30
C GLY A 270 5.54 -8.67 -13.77
N GLU A 271 4.54 -8.75 -14.65
CA GLU A 271 3.81 -7.58 -15.16
C GLU A 271 2.39 -7.53 -14.58
N TRP A 272 1.87 -6.32 -14.40
CA TRP A 272 0.43 -6.13 -14.13
C TRP A 272 -0.32 -6.06 -15.45
N ILE A 273 -1.34 -6.90 -15.59
CA ILE A 273 -2.17 -7.01 -16.78
C ILE A 273 -3.60 -6.64 -16.39
N MET A 274 -4.11 -5.59 -17.03
CA MET A 274 -5.51 -5.22 -16.97
C MET A 274 -6.24 -5.75 -18.21
N GLU A 275 -7.28 -6.51 -18.01
CA GLU A 275 -8.10 -7.11 -19.06
C GLU A 275 -9.52 -6.55 -18.98
N TYR A 276 -10.01 -5.99 -20.08
CA TYR A 276 -11.39 -5.51 -20.24
C TYR A 276 -12.19 -6.60 -20.97
N HIS A 277 -12.92 -7.40 -20.21
CA HIS A 277 -13.64 -8.58 -20.72
C HIS A 277 -14.69 -8.24 -21.79
N GLN A 278 -15.30 -7.06 -21.71
CA GLN A 278 -16.31 -6.62 -22.69
C GLN A 278 -15.69 -6.30 -24.06
N THR A 279 -14.45 -5.82 -24.11
CA THR A 279 -13.79 -5.38 -25.36
C THR A 279 -12.69 -6.32 -25.81
N GLY A 280 -12.28 -7.28 -24.96
CA GLY A 280 -11.07 -8.09 -25.14
C GLY A 280 -9.77 -7.27 -25.04
N LYS A 281 -9.85 -5.98 -24.68
CA LYS A 281 -8.67 -5.12 -24.61
C LYS A 281 -7.81 -5.54 -23.43
N ILE A 282 -6.52 -5.74 -23.70
CA ILE A 282 -5.51 -6.02 -22.68
C ILE A 282 -4.55 -4.83 -22.59
N ILE A 283 -4.42 -4.26 -21.39
CA ILE A 283 -3.50 -3.17 -21.09
C ILE A 283 -2.43 -3.69 -20.15
N ARG A 284 -1.16 -3.53 -20.55
CA ARG A 284 -0.03 -3.74 -19.63
C ARG A 284 0.11 -2.50 -18.77
N VAL A 285 -0.18 -2.63 -17.48
CA VAL A 285 -0.04 -1.53 -16.53
C VAL A 285 1.45 -1.36 -16.26
N LYS A 286 1.99 -0.19 -16.64
CA LYS A 286 3.42 0.11 -16.53
C LYS A 286 3.91 -0.14 -15.09
N GLN A 287 4.94 -0.98 -14.96
CA GLN A 287 5.57 -1.27 -13.67
C GLN A 287 6.46 -0.12 -13.17
N ASN A 288 6.87 -0.25 -11.90
CA ASN A 288 7.91 0.55 -11.26
C ASN A 288 9.09 0.79 -12.22
N PRO A 289 9.70 1.99 -12.26
CA PRO A 289 10.87 2.31 -13.08
C PRO A 289 12.15 1.45 -12.91
N LEU A 290 12.13 0.35 -12.14
CA LEU A 290 13.29 -0.53 -11.91
C LEU A 290 13.10 -1.99 -12.22
N ILE A 291 11.89 -2.44 -12.57
CA ILE A 291 11.71 -3.78 -13.11
C ILE A 291 11.83 -3.67 -14.63
N MET A 292 12.99 -3.17 -15.07
CA MET A 292 13.56 -3.53 -16.35
C MET A 292 14.47 -4.70 -16.06
N ASP A 293 14.34 -5.77 -16.84
CA ASP A 293 15.26 -6.90 -16.85
C ASP A 293 16.70 -6.46 -16.58
N ILE A 294 17.39 -7.18 -15.69
CA ILE A 294 18.86 -7.12 -15.49
C ILE A 294 19.62 -7.60 -16.75
N LYS A 295 18.94 -7.72 -17.90
CA LYS A 295 19.51 -8.01 -19.20
C LYS A 295 18.88 -7.14 -20.29
N LYS A 296 19.32 -5.88 -20.40
CA LYS A 296 19.58 -5.22 -21.69
C LYS A 296 20.25 -3.87 -21.46
N ASN A 297 21.47 -3.76 -21.98
CA ASN A 297 22.22 -2.51 -22.14
C ASN A 297 21.34 -1.48 -22.86
N VAL A 298 21.04 -0.35 -22.19
CA VAL A 298 20.55 0.84 -22.87
C VAL A 298 21.46 2.01 -22.53
N ASN A 299 22.20 2.41 -23.55
CA ASN A 299 23.02 3.60 -23.60
C ASN A 299 22.07 4.82 -23.57
N VAL A 300 21.96 5.50 -22.43
CA VAL A 300 21.09 6.68 -22.29
C VAL A 300 21.82 7.89 -22.88
N LYS A 301 21.58 8.16 -24.17
CA LYS A 301 21.86 9.49 -24.74
C LYS A 301 20.90 10.49 -24.10
N LYS A 302 21.49 11.58 -23.58
CA LYS A 302 20.82 12.80 -23.12
C LYS A 302 19.77 13.26 -24.15
N GLN A 303 18.52 13.30 -23.75
CA GLN A 303 17.56 14.24 -24.33
C GLN A 303 17.27 15.31 -23.28
N SER A 304 17.86 16.48 -23.53
CA SER A 304 17.49 17.75 -22.91
C SER A 304 16.11 18.16 -23.39
N TRP A 305 15.28 18.68 -22.49
CA TRP A 305 14.23 19.62 -22.87
C TRP A 305 14.17 20.75 -21.84
N ALA A 306 14.03 21.94 -22.41
CA ALA A 306 14.26 23.25 -21.81
C ALA A 306 13.06 23.75 -21.00
N ALA A 307 13.38 24.72 -20.13
CA ALA A 307 12.59 25.67 -19.34
C ALA A 307 11.05 25.55 -19.37
#